data_AF-A0A6L8Q793-F1
#
_entry.id   AF-A0A6L8Q793-F1
#
_cell.length_a   1.000
_cell.length_b   1.000
_cell.length_c   1.000
_cell.angle_alpha   90.00
_cell.angle_beta   90.00
_cell.angle_gamma   90.00
#
_symmetry.space_group_name_H-M   'P 1'
#
loop_
_entity.id
_entity.type
_entity.pdbx_description
1 polymer ?
#
loop_
_entity_poly.entity_id
_entity_poly.type
_entity_poly.pdbx_seq_one_letter_code
_entity_poly.pdbx_strand_id
1 'polypeptide(L)'
;ALKKRAGSRLVRAWELKEDLRAVFRAADGSEAAELLDDWMHRAAYCKIAKVVAVEKKVRRRRDDIIAAVELGISNGRVEAIN
;
A
#
# COMPACT_ATOMS: atom_id res chain seq x y z
N ALA A 1 -4.50 21.06 21.05
CA ALA A 1 -5.31 20.38 20.03
C ALA A 1 -4.53 19.98 18.76
N LEU A 2 -3.74 20.88 18.16
CA LEU A 2 -2.98 20.61 16.91
C LEU A 2 -1.91 19.52 17.03
N LYS A 3 -1.10 19.49 18.12
CA LYS A 3 -0.10 18.42 18.35
C LYS A 3 -0.72 17.02 18.43
N LYS A 4 -1.86 16.84 19.11
CA LYS A 4 -2.60 15.56 19.16
C LYS A 4 -3.09 15.13 17.76
N ARG A 5 -3.61 16.07 16.96
CA ARG A 5 -4.06 15.82 15.57
C ARG A 5 -2.91 15.52 14.60
N ALA A 6 -1.75 16.15 14.78
CA ALA A 6 -0.56 15.86 13.99
C ALA A 6 0.01 14.47 14.34
N GLY A 7 0.08 14.14 15.63
CA GLY A 7 0.46 12.81 16.10
C GLY A 7 -0.47 11.71 15.57
N SER A 8 -1.79 11.93 15.60
CA SER A 8 -2.75 10.97 15.04
C SER A 8 -2.64 10.82 13.52
N ARG A 9 -2.26 11.88 12.79
CA ARG A 9 -2.02 11.81 11.33
C ARG A 9 -0.74 11.06 10.99
N LEU A 10 0.33 11.24 11.78
CA LEU A 10 1.57 10.50 11.58
C LEU A 10 1.37 9.00 11.82
N VAL A 11 0.71 8.64 12.93
CA VAL A 11 0.36 7.24 13.23
C VAL A 11 -0.50 6.65 12.11
N ARG A 12 -1.55 7.35 11.68
CA ARG A 12 -2.41 6.88 10.57
C ARG A 12 -1.65 6.69 9.25
N ALA A 13 -0.72 7.59 8.93
CA ALA A 13 0.10 7.46 7.73
C ALA A 13 1.05 6.26 7.83
N TRP A 14 1.60 6.00 9.02
CA TRP A 14 2.44 4.85 9.28
C TRP A 14 1.66 3.52 9.18
N GLU A 15 0.47 3.45 9.76
CA GLU A 15 -0.43 2.28 9.66
C GLU A 15 -0.73 1.96 8.18
N LEU A 16 -1.17 2.97 7.41
CA LEU A 16 -1.42 2.79 5.98
C LEU A 16 -0.17 2.37 5.20
N LYS A 17 1.02 2.81 5.62
CA LYS A 17 2.27 2.36 5.00
C LYS A 17 2.57 0.89 5.32
N GLU A 18 2.32 0.44 6.55
CA GLU A 18 2.53 -0.97 6.94
C GLU A 18 1.49 -1.89 6.31
N ASP A 19 0.25 -1.45 6.19
CA ASP A 19 -0.81 -2.20 5.50
C ASP A 19 -0.48 -2.40 4.01
N LEU A 20 0.02 -1.37 3.33
CA LEU A 20 0.50 -1.52 1.96
C LEU A 20 1.66 -2.51 1.88
N ARG A 21 2.53 -2.55 2.91
CA ARG A 21 3.63 -3.53 2.99
C ARG A 21 3.12 -4.96 3.18
N ALA A 22 1.97 -5.14 3.83
CA ALA A 22 1.35 -6.44 4.00
C ALA A 22 0.87 -7.04 2.67
N VAL A 23 0.37 -6.22 1.74
CA VAL A 23 0.00 -6.65 0.38
C VAL A 23 1.16 -7.40 -0.30
N PHE A 24 2.37 -6.86 -0.23
CA PHE A 24 3.56 -7.47 -0.84
C PHE A 24 4.13 -8.68 -0.08
N ARG A 25 3.52 -9.05 1.05
CA ARG A 25 3.85 -10.25 1.83
C ARG A 25 2.74 -11.30 1.81
N ALA A 26 1.66 -11.05 1.07
CA ALA A 26 0.59 -12.01 0.89
C ALA A 26 1.13 -13.32 0.29
N ALA A 27 0.49 -14.44 0.63
CA ALA A 27 0.88 -15.77 0.19
C ALA A 27 0.62 -15.99 -1.31
N ASP A 28 -0.42 -15.37 -1.84
CA ASP A 28 -0.82 -15.47 -3.25
C ASP A 28 -1.49 -14.17 -3.75
N GLY A 29 -1.79 -14.12 -5.05
CA GLY A 29 -2.43 -12.99 -5.70
C GLY A 29 -3.87 -12.73 -5.23
N SER A 30 -4.58 -13.74 -4.73
CA SER A 30 -5.94 -13.57 -4.21
C SER A 30 -5.92 -12.80 -2.88
N GLU A 31 -5.07 -13.23 -1.94
CA GLU A 31 -4.87 -12.53 -0.67
C GLU A 31 -4.32 -11.12 -0.92
N ALA A 32 -3.39 -10.96 -1.87
CA ALA A 32 -2.88 -9.65 -2.27
C ALA A 32 -3.99 -8.72 -2.78
N ALA A 33 -4.92 -9.24 -3.59
CA ALA A 33 -6.02 -8.46 -4.13
C ALA A 33 -6.96 -7.96 -3.03
N GLU A 34 -7.33 -8.81 -2.08
CA GLU A 34 -8.20 -8.46 -0.94
C GLU A 34 -7.57 -7.38 -0.06
N LEU A 35 -6.31 -7.58 0.34
CA LEU A 35 -5.56 -6.61 1.14
C LEU A 35 -5.40 -5.27 0.41
N LEU A 36 -5.14 -5.32 -0.90
CA LEU A 36 -4.94 -4.12 -1.71
C LEU A 36 -6.22 -3.31 -1.89
N ASP A 37 -7.36 -3.97 -2.08
CA ASP A 37 -8.66 -3.30 -2.22
C ASP A 37 -9.10 -2.63 -0.92
N ASP A 38 -8.96 -3.30 0.23
CA ASP A 38 -9.21 -2.69 1.54
C ASP A 38 -8.27 -1.50 1.78
N TRP A 39 -6.97 -1.67 1.51
CA TRP A 39 -5.99 -0.61 1.65
C TRP A 39 -6.34 0.60 0.77
N MET A 40 -6.69 0.38 -0.50
CA MET A 40 -7.06 1.45 -1.43
C MET A 40 -8.29 2.22 -0.94
N HIS A 41 -9.29 1.53 -0.38
CA HIS A 41 -10.45 2.20 0.23
C HIS A 41 -10.02 3.09 1.40
N ARG A 42 -9.29 2.55 2.39
CA ARG A 42 -8.87 3.30 3.58
C ARG A 42 -7.92 4.46 3.23
N ALA A 43 -7.02 4.26 2.27
CA ALA A 43 -6.07 5.27 1.80
C ALA A 43 -6.76 6.41 1.04
N ALA A 44 -7.79 6.13 0.23
CA ALA A 44 -8.53 7.17 -0.50
C ALA A 44 -9.26 8.15 0.45
N TYR A 45 -9.76 7.66 1.58
CA TYR A 45 -10.54 8.46 2.55
C TYR A 45 -9.75 8.96 3.77
N CYS A 46 -8.43 8.76 3.82
CA CYS A 46 -7.62 9.09 5.00
C CYS A 46 -7.38 10.60 5.25
N LYS A 47 -7.75 11.48 4.29
CA LYS A 47 -7.52 12.95 4.34
C LYS A 47 -6.04 13.34 4.52
N ILE A 48 -5.10 12.47 4.12
CA ILE A 48 -3.65 12.76 4.07
C ILE A 48 -3.26 12.82 2.60
N ALA A 49 -3.13 14.03 2.05
CA ALA A 49 -2.96 14.25 0.60
C ALA A 49 -1.81 13.44 -0.03
N LYS A 50 -0.69 13.25 0.70
CA LYS A 50 0.44 12.44 0.23
C LYS A 50 0.09 10.95 0.13
N VAL A 51 -0.68 10.40 1.08
CA VAL A 51 -1.13 9.00 1.03
C VAL A 51 -2.16 8.81 -0.07
N VAL A 52 -3.11 9.74 -0.23
CA VAL A 52 -4.08 9.72 -1.34
C VAL A 52 -3.37 9.76 -2.71
N ALA A 53 -2.27 10.50 -2.85
CA ALA A 53 -1.50 10.50 -4.08
C ALA A 53 -0.81 9.15 -4.36
N VAL A 54 -0.38 8.42 -3.32
CA VAL A 54 0.15 7.06 -3.44
C VAL A 54 -0.96 6.10 -3.85
N GLU A 55 -2.11 6.17 -3.18
CA GLU A 55 -3.30 5.37 -3.51
C GLU A 55 -3.67 5.49 -4.99
N LYS A 56 -3.70 6.71 -5.55
CA LYS A 56 -4.00 6.92 -6.96
C LYS A 56 -2.99 6.25 -7.90
N LYS A 57 -1.71 6.20 -7.52
CA LYS A 57 -0.67 5.52 -8.31
C LYS A 57 -0.82 4.00 -8.22
N VAL A 58 -1.08 3.50 -7.02
CA VAL A 58 -1.31 2.08 -6.74
C VAL A 58 -2.56 1.59 -7.50
N ARG A 59 -3.66 2.32 -7.44
CA ARG A 59 -4.92 2.01 -8.15
C ARG A 59 -4.70 1.83 -9.66
N ARG A 60 -3.84 2.64 -10.29
CA ARG A 60 -3.52 2.53 -11.73
C ARG A 60 -2.72 1.29 -12.09
N ARG A 61 -2.08 0.65 -11.10
CA ARG A 61 -1.20 -0.52 -11.24
C ARG A 61 -1.72 -1.71 -10.43
N ARG A 62 -3.00 -1.72 -10.07
CA ARG A 62 -3.57 -2.73 -9.17
C ARG A 62 -3.28 -4.15 -9.66
N ASP A 63 -3.56 -4.40 -10.93
CA ASP A 63 -3.42 -5.74 -11.51
C ASP A 63 -1.93 -6.12 -11.67
N ASP A 64 -1.06 -5.16 -12.03
CA ASP A 64 0.39 -5.37 -12.07
C ASP A 64 0.95 -5.74 -10.68
N ILE A 65 0.46 -5.10 -9.62
CA ILE A 65 0.89 -5.38 -8.24
C ILE A 65 0.47 -6.78 -7.83
N ILE A 66 -0.78 -7.17 -8.12
CA ILE A 66 -1.28 -8.52 -7.84
C ILE A 66 -0.46 -9.57 -8.60
N ALA A 67 -0.21 -9.35 -9.90
CA ALA A 67 0.61 -10.23 -10.71
C ALA A 67 2.05 -10.33 -10.19
N ALA A 68 2.63 -9.22 -9.71
CA ALA A 68 3.97 -9.23 -9.14
C ALA A 68 4.05 -10.06 -7.85
N VAL A 69 3.02 -10.04 -7.01
CA VAL A 69 2.94 -10.88 -5.81
C VAL A 69 2.80 -12.36 -6.21
N GLU A 70 1.86 -12.67 -7.10
CA GLU A 70 1.64 -14.04 -7.62
C GLU A 70 2.93 -14.65 -8.21
N LEU A 71 3.71 -13.85 -8.92
CA LEU A 71 4.96 -14.27 -9.55
C LEU A 71 6.18 -14.20 -8.61
N GLY A 72 5.99 -13.85 -7.33
CA GLY A 72 7.08 -13.70 -6.36
C GLY A 72 8.15 -12.71 -6.81
N ILE A 73 7.77 -11.63 -7.49
CA ILE A 73 8.70 -10.57 -7.92
C ILE A 73 9.02 -9.71 -6.71
N SER A 74 10.13 -10.02 -6.03
CA SER A 74 10.61 -9.22 -4.90
C SER A 74 11.39 -8.00 -5.38
N ASN A 75 11.36 -6.92 -4.60
CA ASN A 75 12.19 -5.75 -4.87
C ASN A 75 13.68 -6.12 -4.94
N GLY A 76 14.14 -7.06 -4.10
CA GLY A 76 15.52 -7.57 -4.18
C GLY A 76 15.86 -8.25 -5.51
N ARG A 77 14.90 -8.93 -6.14
CA ARG A 77 15.07 -9.52 -7.48
C ARG A 77 15.07 -8.46 -8.57
N VAL A 78 14.27 -7.40 -8.44
CA VAL A 78 14.25 -6.27 -9.38
C VAL A 78 15.53 -5.44 -9.28
N GLU A 79 16.04 -5.18 -8.07
CA GLU A 79 17.30 -4.45 -7.88
C GLU A 79 18.53 -5.27 -8.31
N ALA A 80 18.46 -6.61 -8.31
CA ALA A 80 19.56 -7.46 -8.78
C ALA A 80 19.74 -7.44 -10.31
N ILE A 81 18.75 -6.95 -11.06
CA ILE A 81 18.74 -6.90 -12.53
C ILE A 81 18.85 -5.47 -13.10
N ASN A 82 18.86 -4.44 -12.24
CA ASN A 82 19.06 -3.02 -12.60
C ASN A 82 20.52 -2.61 -12.41
#